data_AF-A0A1I3VGB5-F1
#
_entry.id   AF-A0A1I3VGB5-F1
#
_cell.length_a   1.000
_cell.length_b   1.000
_cell.length_c   1.000
_cell.angle_alpha   90.00
_cell.angle_beta   90.00
_cell.angle_gamma   90.00
#
_symmetry.space_group_name_H-M   'P 1'
#
loop_
_entity.id
_entity.type
_entity.pdbx_description
1 polymer ?
#
loop_
_entity_poly.entity_id
_entity_poly.type
_entity_poly.pdbx_seq_one_letter_code
_entity_poly.pdbx_strand_id
1 'polypeptide(L)'
;MATKKVTITLDDSLVEALAGAAEEEGIPLSRLVAGAAERELRLRAGRAVIQQWQAEHGAFTPQELAAAHAEMADADAEYLSGTGASAA
;
A
#
# COMPACT_ATOMS: atom_id res chain seq x y z
N MET A 1 10.32 -21.97 -1.59
CA MET A 1 11.22 -21.13 -0.77
C MET A 1 11.18 -21.63 0.67
N ALA A 2 12.30 -21.58 1.39
CA ALA A 2 12.34 -21.94 2.81
C ALA A 2 11.63 -20.88 3.65
N THR A 3 10.82 -21.30 4.62
CA THR A 3 10.16 -20.42 5.59
C THR A 3 10.89 -20.44 6.93
N LYS A 4 10.87 -19.33 7.66
CA LYS A 4 11.46 -19.20 9.00
C LYS A 4 10.43 -18.63 9.95
N LYS A 5 10.23 -19.30 11.10
CA LYS A 5 9.40 -18.75 12.19
C LYS A 5 10.15 -17.64 12.90
N VAL A 6 9.51 -16.50 13.06
CA VAL A 6 10.03 -15.34 13.81
C VAL A 6 9.08 -15.10 14.99
N THR A 7 9.63 -14.92 16.18
CA THR A 7 8.87 -14.54 17.37
C THR A 7 9.18 -13.08 17.69
N ILE A 8 8.13 -12.27 17.83
CA ILE A 8 8.21 -10.85 18.17
C ILE A 8 7.25 -10.54 19.31
N THR A 9 7.60 -9.57 20.15
CA THR A 9 6.71 -9.04 21.18
C THR A 9 5.98 -7.83 20.60
N LEU A 10 4.66 -7.80 20.75
CA LEU A 10 3.79 -6.71 20.33
C LEU A 10 2.94 -6.29 21.53
N ASP A 11 2.45 -5.05 21.51
CA ASP A 11 1.45 -4.59 22.47
C ASP A 11 0.19 -5.47 22.38
N ASP A 12 -0.37 -5.82 23.55
CA ASP A 12 -1.52 -6.70 23.67
C ASP A 12 -2.73 -6.19 22.88
N SER A 13 -3.03 -4.89 23.00
CA SER A 13 -4.10 -4.23 22.25
C SER A 13 -3.91 -4.27 20.73
N LEU A 14 -2.65 -4.28 20.26
CA LEU A 14 -2.34 -4.40 18.84
C LEU A 14 -2.54 -5.85 18.36
N VAL A 15 -2.18 -6.83 19.18
CA VAL A 15 -2.43 -8.25 18.87
C VAL A 15 -3.92 -8.52 18.73
N GLU A 16 -4.74 -8.03 19.65
CA GLU A 16 -6.20 -8.17 19.60
C GLU A 16 -6.79 -7.51 18.35
N ALA A 17 -6.37 -6.28 18.03
CA ALA A 17 -6.84 -5.59 16.83
C ALA A 17 -6.46 -6.32 15.53
N LEU A 18 -5.23 -6.83 15.44
CA LEU A 18 -4.77 -7.60 14.28
C LEU A 18 -5.47 -8.95 14.17
N ALA A 19 -5.73 -9.62 15.30
CA ALA A 19 -6.47 -10.87 15.32
C ALA A 19 -7.90 -10.67 14.81
N GLY A 20 -8.60 -9.66 15.31
CA GLY A 20 -9.95 -9.30 14.84
C GLY A 20 -9.99 -9.00 13.34
N ALA A 21 -9.06 -8.17 12.83
CA ALA A 21 -8.98 -7.88 11.40
C ALA A 21 -8.68 -9.14 10.56
N ALA A 22 -7.80 -10.03 11.03
CA ALA A 22 -7.49 -11.27 10.33
C ALA A 22 -8.71 -12.22 10.30
N GLU A 23 -9.49 -12.28 11.37
CA GLU A 23 -10.74 -13.04 11.43
C GLU A 23 -11.80 -12.48 10.49
N GLU A 24 -12.01 -11.16 10.46
CA GLU A 24 -12.92 -10.49 9.52
C GLU A 24 -12.56 -10.76 8.05
N GLU A 25 -11.27 -10.79 7.73
CA GLU A 25 -10.74 -11.13 6.40
C GLU A 25 -10.69 -12.64 6.12
N GLY A 26 -10.93 -13.50 7.13
CA GLY A 26 -10.87 -14.95 7.00
C GLY A 26 -9.46 -15.51 6.73
N ILE A 27 -8.41 -14.81 7.17
CA ILE A 27 -7.01 -15.17 6.97
C ILE A 27 -6.27 -15.42 8.30
N PRO A 28 -5.18 -16.20 8.31
CA PRO A 28 -4.36 -16.32 9.52
C PRO A 28 -3.69 -14.99 9.89
N LEU A 29 -3.57 -14.70 11.20
CA LEU A 29 -2.86 -13.51 11.72
C LEU A 29 -1.46 -13.33 11.11
N SER A 30 -0.69 -14.42 10.96
CA SER A 30 0.63 -14.37 10.35
C SER A 30 0.62 -13.91 8.89
N ARG A 31 -0.47 -14.18 8.15
CA ARG A 31 -0.64 -13.72 6.77
C ARG A 31 -0.96 -12.22 6.73
N LEU A 32 -1.81 -11.73 7.62
CA LEU A 32 -2.08 -10.30 7.76
C LEU A 32 -0.79 -9.54 8.08
N VAL A 33 -0.03 -10.01 9.08
CA VAL A 33 1.25 -9.40 9.50
C VAL A 33 2.29 -9.44 8.38
N ALA A 34 2.42 -10.57 7.67
CA ALA A 34 3.32 -10.69 6.54
C ALA A 34 2.94 -9.71 5.42
N GLY A 35 1.65 -9.62 5.08
CA GLY A 35 1.14 -8.68 4.07
C GLY A 35 1.41 -7.22 4.42
N ALA A 36 1.20 -6.85 5.69
CA ALA A 36 1.52 -5.51 6.19
C ALA A 36 3.03 -5.20 6.09
N ALA A 37 3.89 -6.15 6.48
CA ALA A 37 5.33 -6.01 6.39
C ALA A 37 5.82 -5.90 4.93
N GLU A 38 5.29 -6.73 4.03
CA GLU A 38 5.58 -6.67 2.60
C GLU A 38 5.17 -5.33 1.99
N ARG A 39 3.99 -4.83 2.35
CA ARG A 39 3.52 -3.50 1.92
C ARG A 39 4.45 -2.40 2.41
N GLU A 40 4.84 -2.42 3.68
CA GLU A 40 5.76 -1.42 4.23
C GLU A 40 7.13 -1.46 3.55
N LEU A 41 7.69 -2.65 3.30
CA LEU A 41 8.96 -2.80 2.57
C LEU A 41 8.86 -2.25 1.15
N ARG A 42 7.75 -2.50 0.44
CA ARG A 42 7.51 -1.96 -0.89
C ARG A 42 7.43 -0.44 -0.87
N LEU A 43 6.73 0.14 0.11
CA LEU A 43 6.64 1.60 0.27
C LEU A 43 8.02 2.23 0.55
N ARG A 44 8.84 1.60 1.41
CA ARG A 44 10.21 2.07 1.67
C ARG A 44 11.07 2.03 0.42
N ALA A 45 11.03 0.93 -0.33
CA ALA A 45 11.76 0.81 -1.58
C ALA A 45 11.32 1.87 -2.60
N GLY A 46 10.01 2.07 -2.77
CA GLY A 46 9.47 3.10 -3.66
C GLY A 46 9.88 4.52 -3.26
N ARG A 47 9.82 4.85 -1.98
CA ARG A 47 10.29 6.15 -1.47
C ARG A 47 11.79 6.37 -1.74
N ALA A 48 12.62 5.35 -1.56
CA ALA A 48 14.04 5.43 -1.86
C ALA A 48 14.30 5.70 -3.35
N VAL A 49 13.54 5.06 -4.25
CA VAL A 49 13.63 5.30 -5.70
C VAL A 49 13.24 6.75 -6.04
N ILE A 50 12.15 7.25 -5.47
CA ILE A 50 11.71 8.64 -5.70
C ILE A 50 12.78 9.62 -5.20
N GLN A 51 13.34 9.39 -4.01
CA GLN A 51 14.40 10.24 -3.46
C GLN A 51 15.65 10.25 -4.34
N GLN A 52 16.06 9.08 -4.86
CA GLN A 52 17.19 9.00 -5.79
C GLN A 52 16.92 9.82 -7.05
N TRP A 53 15.73 9.66 -7.64
CA TRP A 53 15.36 10.41 -8.83
C TRP A 53 15.35 11.93 -8.59
N GLN A 54 14.79 12.38 -7.46
CA GLN A 54 14.76 13.80 -7.09
C GLN A 54 16.14 14.38 -6.79
N ALA A 55 17.08 13.57 -6.29
CA ALA A 55 18.47 14.00 -6.13
C ALA A 55 19.14 14.29 -7.49
N GLU A 56 18.73 13.56 -8.54
CA GLU A 56 19.25 13.72 -9.90
C GLU A 56 18.52 14.82 -10.69
N HIS A 57 17.21 15.01 -10.49
CA HIS A 57 16.35 15.84 -11.35
C HIS A 57 15.73 17.05 -10.64
N GLY A 58 15.87 17.15 -9.33
CA GLY A 58 15.18 18.14 -8.50
C GLY A 58 13.87 17.61 -7.89
N ALA A 59 13.43 18.26 -6.82
CA ALA A 59 12.17 17.91 -6.16
C ALA A 59 10.97 18.32 -7.02
N PHE A 60 9.90 17.53 -6.97
CA PHE A 60 8.64 17.90 -7.61
C PHE A 60 8.07 19.17 -6.98
N THR A 61 7.62 20.08 -7.84
CA THR A 61 6.93 21.30 -7.40
C THR A 61 5.48 20.97 -6.98
N PRO A 62 4.87 21.77 -6.10
CA PRO A 62 3.47 21.60 -5.74
C PRO A 62 2.52 21.63 -6.94
N GLN A 63 2.84 22.43 -7.96
CA GLN A 63 2.06 22.56 -9.19
C GLN A 63 2.11 21.28 -10.03
N GLU A 64 3.28 20.67 -10.20
CA GLU A 64 3.44 19.40 -10.90
C GLU A 64 2.71 18.27 -10.19
N LEU A 65 2.78 18.21 -8.85
CA LEU A 65 2.04 17.22 -8.07
C LEU A 65 0.53 17.41 -8.19
N ALA A 66 0.05 18.66 -8.17
CA ALA A 66 -1.37 18.96 -8.34
C ALA A 66 -1.88 18.56 -9.73
N ALA A 67 -1.11 18.84 -10.79
CA ALA A 67 -1.45 18.43 -12.15
C ALA A 67 -1.50 16.89 -12.27
N ALA A 68 -0.50 16.18 -11.74
CA ALA A 68 -0.47 14.73 -11.74
C ALA A 68 -1.65 14.11 -10.96
N HIS A 69 -2.03 14.68 -9.81
CA HIS A 69 -3.20 14.21 -9.06
C HIS A 69 -4.52 14.43 -9.82
N ALA A 70 -4.65 15.53 -10.56
CA ALA A 70 -5.82 15.77 -11.39
C ALA A 70 -5.91 14.74 -12.53
N GLU A 71 -4.79 14.48 -13.22
CA GLU A 71 -4.73 13.45 -14.27
C GLU A 71 -5.09 12.06 -13.74
N MET A 72 -4.61 11.69 -12.55
CA MET A 72 -4.96 10.42 -11.90
C MET A 72 -6.46 10.34 -11.57
N ALA A 73 -7.04 11.41 -11.04
CA ALA A 73 -8.46 11.45 -10.71
C ALA A 73 -9.35 11.30 -11.96
N ASP A 74 -8.95 11.92 -13.08
CA ASP A 74 -9.64 11.78 -14.36
C ASP A 74 -9.56 10.34 -14.88
N ALA A 75 -8.39 9.71 -14.81
CA ALA A 75 -8.20 8.32 -15.20
C ALA A 75 -9.01 7.34 -14.32
N ASP A 76 -9.07 7.58 -13.00
CA ASP A 76 -9.87 6.79 -12.07
C ASP A 76 -11.38 6.92 -12.38
N ALA A 77 -11.84 8.13 -12.69
CA ALA A 77 -13.22 8.39 -13.09
C ALA A 77 -13.58 7.68 -14.40
N GLU A 78 -12.68 7.69 -15.38
CA GLU A 78 -12.84 6.95 -16.64
C GLU A 78 -12.96 5.44 -16.38
N TYR A 79 -12.03 4.85 -15.61
CA TYR A 79 -12.03 3.43 -15.26
C TYR A 79 -13.35 3.01 -14.58
N LEU A 80 -13.80 3.77 -13.58
CA LEU A 80 -15.04 3.48 -12.86
C LEU A 80 -16.27 3.62 -13.76
N SER A 81 -16.30 4.61 -14.66
CA SER A 81 -17.40 4.80 -15.61
C SER A 81 -17.49 3.68 -16.66
N GLY A 82 -16.34 3.19 -17.15
CA GLY A 82 -16.26 2.08 -18.10
C GLY A 82 -16.63 0.73 -17.50
N THR A 83 -16.37 0.53 -16.20
CA THR A 83 -16.76 -0.69 -15.47
C THR A 83 -18.29 -0.76 -15.26
N GLY A 84 -18.98 0.39 -15.22
CA GLY A 84 -20.44 0.47 -15.14
C GLY A 84 -21.19 0.11 -16.43
N ALA A 85 -20.55 0.19 -17.60
CA ALA A 85 -21.18 -0.11 -18.89
C ALA A 85 -21.16 -1.61 -19.28
N SER A 86 -20.34 -2.43 -18.60
CA SER A 86 -20.21 -3.87 -18.87
C SER A 86 -21.14 -4.75 -18.00
N ALA A 87 -21.84 -4.16 -17.04
CA ALA A 87 -22.64 -4.87 -16.04
C ALA A 87 -24.17 -4.71 -16.18
N ALA A 88 -24.67 -4.27 -17.35
CA ALA A 88 -26.10 -4.06 -17.61
C ALA A 88 -26.66 -5.01 -18.67
#